data_AF-A0A6I2VE13-F1
#
_entry.id   AF-A0A6I2VE13-F1
#
_cell.length_a   1.000
_cell.length_b   1.000
_cell.length_c   1.000
_cell.angle_alpha   90.00
_cell.angle_beta   90.00
_cell.angle_gamma   90.00
#
_symmetry.space_group_name_H-M   'P 1'
#
loop_
_entity.id
_entity.type
_entity.pdbx_description
1 polymer ?
#
loop_
_entity_poly.entity_id
_entity_poly.type
_entity_poly.pdbx_seq_one_letter_code
_entity_poly.pdbx_strand_id
1 'polypeptide(L)'
;MFNTGECPLCVTWALDPDKAQRIGLSQDVHVKRQPLVLVLSVTLLSSTVLLAPAALAAPFAPAASTEQAESRINGRLAARIDNPRFGSDLAVAVLDAATGRVVFSRRANEPMLPASNMKIITAVNTVAAVGPDHTFRTAVFAGPATGELVLQGGGDPLLSATDLRALANDAAKTLDPALPVTVSTDLNLFPEPSRAPGWPRDYIPSVAASVSP
;
A
#
# COMPACT_ATOMS: atom_id res chain seq x y z
N MET A 1 21.45 26.76 -2.57
CA MET A 1 21.95 27.22 -3.89
C MET A 1 23.27 26.51 -4.11
N PHE A 2 23.22 25.32 -4.70
CA PHE A 2 24.40 24.54 -5.07
C PHE A 2 24.27 24.13 -6.53
N ASN A 3 25.41 24.17 -7.18
CA ASN A 3 25.67 24.39 -8.58
C ASN A 3 25.29 23.19 -9.46
N THR A 4 24.59 23.42 -10.57
CA THR A 4 24.28 22.44 -11.63
C THR A 4 25.49 22.20 -12.52
N GLY A 5 26.64 21.91 -11.92
CA GLY A 5 27.86 21.54 -12.63
C GLY A 5 27.81 20.06 -13.01
N GLU A 6 27.91 19.79 -14.31
CA GLU A 6 27.94 18.47 -14.93
C GLU A 6 28.94 17.53 -14.22
N CYS A 7 28.43 16.41 -13.70
CA CYS A 7 29.24 15.32 -13.17
C CYS A 7 29.69 14.44 -14.35
N PRO A 8 30.99 14.33 -14.68
CA PRO A 8 31.48 13.60 -15.85
C PRO A 8 31.35 12.07 -15.73
N LEU A 9 30.74 11.57 -14.65
CA LEU A 9 30.53 10.14 -14.37
C LEU A 9 29.06 9.78 -14.09
N CYS A 10 28.12 10.70 -14.29
CA CYS A 10 26.70 10.38 -14.29
C CYS A 10 26.34 9.66 -15.59
N VAL A 11 26.56 8.35 -15.61
CA VAL A 11 25.95 7.46 -16.60
C VAL A 11 24.44 7.47 -16.33
N THR A 12 23.71 8.21 -17.15
CA THR A 12 22.27 8.02 -17.29
C THR A 12 22.06 6.59 -17.78
N TRP A 13 21.54 5.73 -16.91
CA TRP A 13 21.10 4.39 -17.28
C TRP A 13 19.77 4.49 -18.04
N ALA A 14 19.81 5.11 -19.23
CA ALA A 14 18.92 4.73 -20.30
C ALA A 14 19.43 3.39 -20.83
N LEU A 15 18.60 2.37 -20.69
CA LEU A 15 18.87 0.97 -21.04
C LEU A 15 19.47 0.85 -22.46
N ASP A 16 20.75 0.50 -22.54
CA ASP A 16 21.36 -0.14 -23.72
C ASP A 16 21.20 -1.66 -23.55
N PRO A 17 20.27 -2.31 -24.26
CA PRO A 17 19.94 -3.72 -24.07
C PRO A 17 21.09 -4.67 -24.46
N ASP A 18 22.08 -4.23 -25.24
CA ASP A 18 23.15 -5.10 -25.74
C ASP A 18 24.39 -5.14 -24.81
N LYS A 19 24.50 -4.24 -23.83
CA LYS A 19 25.59 -4.24 -22.84
C LYS A 19 25.28 -4.97 -21.53
N ALA A 20 24.00 -5.20 -21.22
CA ALA A 20 23.55 -5.92 -20.03
C ALA A 20 23.93 -7.41 -20.01
N GLN A 21 24.42 -7.97 -21.12
CA GLN A 21 24.84 -9.37 -21.22
C GLN A 21 26.30 -9.65 -20.83
N ARG A 22 27.14 -8.64 -20.56
CA ARG A 22 28.59 -8.83 -20.36
C ARG A 22 29.10 -8.79 -18.91
N ILE A 23 28.26 -8.48 -17.93
CA ILE A 23 28.60 -8.58 -16.51
C ILE A 23 27.36 -9.19 -15.85
N GLY A 24 27.36 -10.52 -15.69
CA GLY A 24 26.19 -11.32 -15.32
C GLY A 24 25.69 -11.13 -13.89
N LEU A 25 25.34 -9.91 -13.49
CA LEU A 25 24.76 -9.57 -12.19
C LEU A 25 23.64 -8.56 -12.38
N SER A 26 22.50 -9.03 -12.87
CA SER A 26 21.20 -8.48 -12.51
C SER A 26 20.28 -9.66 -12.25
N GLN A 27 20.08 -9.99 -10.97
CA GLN A 27 18.90 -10.74 -10.57
C GLN A 27 18.02 -9.78 -9.79
N ASP A 28 17.21 -9.01 -10.52
CA ASP A 28 15.96 -8.53 -9.99
C ASP A 28 15.13 -9.76 -9.61
N VAL A 29 15.01 -10.03 -8.32
CA VAL A 29 14.07 -11.02 -7.81
C VAL A 29 12.68 -10.39 -7.92
N HIS A 30 12.12 -10.43 -9.14
CA HIS A 30 10.68 -10.32 -9.31
C HIS A 30 10.06 -11.59 -8.72
N VAL A 31 9.42 -11.46 -7.56
CA VAL A 31 8.56 -12.50 -6.98
C VAL A 31 7.39 -12.72 -7.95
N LYS A 32 7.58 -13.66 -8.88
CA LYS A 32 6.61 -14.04 -9.90
C LYS A 32 5.47 -14.80 -9.24
N ARG A 33 4.48 -14.08 -8.72
CA ARG A 33 3.18 -14.67 -8.36
C ARG A 33 2.47 -15.02 -9.67
N GLN A 34 2.64 -16.27 -10.14
CA GLN A 34 1.84 -16.77 -11.26
C GLN A 34 0.38 -16.93 -10.79
N PRO A 35 -0.60 -16.26 -11.42
CA PRO A 35 -1.98 -16.64 -11.24
C PRO A 35 -2.20 -17.96 -11.98
N LEU A 36 -2.47 -19.02 -11.23
CA LEU A 36 -2.93 -20.30 -11.78
C LEU A 36 -4.31 -20.08 -12.42
N VAL A 37 -4.35 -19.79 -13.72
CA VAL A 37 -5.59 -19.74 -14.50
C VAL A 37 -5.96 -21.17 -14.87
N LEU A 38 -6.87 -21.75 -14.10
CA LEU A 38 -7.46 -23.07 -14.37
C LEU A 38 -8.57 -22.89 -15.41
N VAL A 39 -8.29 -23.20 -16.68
CA VAL A 39 -9.31 -23.24 -17.74
C VAL A 39 -10.01 -24.61 -17.66
N LEU A 40 -11.20 -24.66 -17.07
CA LEU A 40 -12.09 -25.83 -17.14
C LEU A 40 -13.05 -25.67 -18.32
N SER A 41 -12.83 -26.45 -19.37
CA SER A 41 -13.76 -26.62 -20.49
C SER A 41 -14.94 -27.47 -20.03
N VAL A 42 -16.14 -26.88 -19.94
CA VAL A 42 -17.39 -27.60 -19.65
C VAL A 42 -18.09 -27.94 -20.96
N THR A 43 -18.13 -29.21 -21.31
CA THR A 43 -18.94 -29.75 -22.41
C THR A 43 -20.40 -29.90 -21.96
N LEU A 44 -21.31 -29.23 -22.67
CA LEU A 44 -22.76 -29.28 -22.45
C LEU A 44 -23.33 -30.65 -22.82
N LEU A 45 -23.85 -31.40 -21.84
CA LEU A 45 -24.89 -32.41 -22.09
C LEU A 45 -26.24 -31.84 -21.68
N SER A 46 -27.07 -31.59 -22.68
CA SER A 46 -28.46 -31.15 -22.53
C SER A 46 -29.32 -32.26 -21.93
N SER A 47 -29.87 -32.02 -20.74
CA SER A 47 -31.01 -32.75 -20.21
C SER A 47 -32.07 -31.73 -19.78
N THR A 48 -33.17 -31.68 -20.51
CA THR A 48 -34.34 -30.84 -20.22
C THR A 48 -35.08 -31.38 -19.00
N VAL A 49 -34.89 -30.73 -17.84
CA VAL A 49 -35.79 -30.89 -16.69
C VAL A 49 -36.91 -29.86 -16.85
N LEU A 50 -38.14 -30.33 -17.07
CA LEU A 50 -39.34 -29.52 -16.95
C LEU A 50 -39.50 -29.12 -15.46
N LEU A 51 -39.00 -27.94 -15.11
CA LEU A 51 -39.26 -27.31 -13.81
C LEU A 51 -40.40 -26.30 -13.98
N ALA A 52 -41.50 -26.52 -13.27
CA ALA A 52 -42.67 -25.64 -13.28
C ALA A 52 -42.29 -24.20 -12.86
N PRO A 53 -42.71 -23.15 -13.58
CA PRO A 53 -42.43 -21.78 -13.18
C PRO A 53 -43.53 -21.34 -12.20
N ALA A 54 -43.36 -21.66 -10.93
CA ALA A 54 -44.20 -21.10 -9.88
C ALA A 54 -43.38 -20.78 -8.62
N ALA A 55 -42.23 -20.14 -8.81
CA ALA A 55 -41.63 -19.34 -7.75
C ALA A 55 -42.25 -17.95 -7.86
N LEU A 56 -43.08 -17.61 -6.88
CA LEU A 56 -43.67 -16.30 -6.68
C LEU A 56 -42.60 -15.23 -6.91
N ALA A 57 -42.77 -14.44 -7.98
CA ALA A 57 -42.19 -13.11 -8.02
C ALA A 57 -42.86 -12.34 -6.88
N ALA A 58 -42.25 -12.34 -5.69
CA ALA A 58 -42.50 -11.26 -4.75
C ALA A 58 -42.28 -9.97 -5.55
N PRO A 59 -43.25 -9.04 -5.61
CA PRO A 59 -43.00 -7.78 -6.27
C PRO A 59 -41.75 -7.20 -5.61
N PHE A 60 -40.67 -7.05 -6.38
CA PHE A 60 -39.56 -6.22 -5.98
C PHE A 60 -40.22 -4.90 -5.59
N ALA A 61 -40.25 -4.59 -4.29
CA ALA A 61 -40.66 -3.28 -3.85
C ALA A 61 -39.86 -2.29 -4.71
N PRO A 62 -40.50 -1.31 -5.37
CA PRO A 62 -39.78 -0.41 -6.24
C PRO A 62 -38.60 0.14 -5.45
N ALA A 63 -37.39 -0.04 -5.98
CA ALA A 63 -36.21 0.57 -5.40
C ALA A 63 -36.54 2.04 -5.22
N ALA A 64 -36.54 2.50 -3.98
CA ALA A 64 -36.87 3.88 -3.69
C ALA A 64 -36.00 4.79 -4.54
N SER A 65 -36.57 5.88 -5.05
CA SER A 65 -35.76 6.85 -5.78
C SER A 65 -34.63 7.36 -4.88
N THR A 66 -33.53 7.78 -5.49
CA THR A 66 -32.37 8.34 -4.78
C THR A 66 -32.81 9.44 -3.80
N GLU A 67 -33.72 10.33 -4.21
CA GLU A 67 -34.28 11.39 -3.37
C GLU A 67 -35.04 10.84 -2.17
N GLN A 68 -35.83 9.78 -2.35
CA GLN A 68 -36.54 9.14 -1.24
C GLN A 68 -35.57 8.47 -0.27
N ALA A 69 -34.52 7.82 -0.78
CA ALA A 69 -33.47 7.22 0.06
C ALA A 69 -32.76 8.29 0.89
N GLU A 70 -32.44 9.42 0.28
CA GLU A 70 -31.74 10.53 0.93
C GLU A 70 -32.57 11.26 1.95
N SER A 71 -33.84 11.51 1.64
CA SER A 71 -34.80 12.05 2.61
C SER A 71 -34.88 11.15 3.84
N ARG A 72 -34.90 9.82 3.65
CA ARG A 72 -34.86 8.85 4.77
C ARG A 72 -33.54 8.89 5.53
N ILE A 73 -32.39 9.03 4.86
CA ILE A 73 -31.08 9.16 5.51
C ILE A 73 -31.04 10.43 6.37
N ASN A 74 -31.39 11.58 5.77
CA ASN A 74 -31.43 12.87 6.44
C ASN A 74 -32.34 12.82 7.68
N GLY A 75 -33.59 12.36 7.53
CA GLY A 75 -34.53 12.27 8.65
C GLY A 75 -34.05 11.34 9.78
N ARG A 76 -33.41 10.21 9.44
CA ARG A 76 -32.86 9.28 10.44
C ARG A 76 -31.66 9.84 11.20
N LEU A 77 -30.81 10.60 10.52
CA LEU A 77 -29.64 11.26 11.13
C LEU A 77 -30.09 12.44 11.98
N ALA A 78 -30.96 13.31 11.46
CA ALA A 78 -31.52 14.43 12.20
C ALA A 78 -32.15 13.96 13.53
N ALA A 79 -32.87 12.83 13.54
CA ALA A 79 -33.48 12.28 14.75
C ALA A 79 -32.49 11.69 15.78
N ARG A 80 -31.20 11.52 15.45
CA ARG A 80 -30.20 10.84 16.30
C ARG A 80 -28.98 11.69 16.65
N ILE A 81 -28.72 12.73 15.87
CA ILE A 81 -27.47 13.50 15.95
C ILE A 81 -27.34 14.34 17.23
N ASP A 82 -28.48 14.67 17.85
CA ASP A 82 -28.55 15.41 19.12
C ASP A 82 -28.49 14.50 20.36
N ASN A 83 -27.92 13.30 20.22
CA ASN A 83 -27.69 12.43 21.37
C ASN A 83 -26.62 13.06 22.29
N PRO A 84 -26.92 13.32 23.58
CA PRO A 84 -25.99 13.99 24.50
C PRO A 84 -24.69 13.21 24.73
N ARG A 85 -24.65 11.91 24.42
CA ARG A 85 -23.43 11.09 24.49
C ARG A 85 -22.34 11.53 23.52
N PHE A 86 -22.68 12.24 22.45
CA PHE A 86 -21.71 12.78 21.51
C PHE A 86 -21.05 14.08 21.99
N GLY A 87 -21.56 14.70 23.06
CA GLY A 87 -21.10 16.02 23.51
C GLY A 87 -21.27 17.09 22.42
N SER A 88 -20.43 18.12 22.47
CA SER A 88 -20.40 19.16 21.44
C SER A 88 -19.67 18.71 20.18
N ASP A 89 -18.71 17.79 20.27
CA ASP A 89 -17.66 17.61 19.26
C ASP A 89 -18.03 16.57 18.20
N LEU A 90 -19.16 16.80 17.54
CA LEU A 90 -19.65 15.95 16.45
C LEU A 90 -19.82 16.74 15.15
N ALA A 91 -19.02 16.38 14.15
CA ALA A 91 -19.17 16.79 12.77
C ALA A 91 -19.58 15.58 11.92
N VAL A 92 -20.53 15.78 10.99
CA VAL A 92 -21.01 14.73 10.08
C VAL A 92 -21.19 15.33 8.70
N ALA A 93 -20.74 14.60 7.69
CA ALA A 93 -21.05 14.84 6.30
C ALA A 93 -21.45 13.51 5.65
N VAL A 94 -22.56 13.52 4.92
CA VAL A 94 -23.01 12.41 4.09
C VAL A 94 -23.21 12.94 2.69
N LEU A 95 -22.57 12.30 1.73
CA LEU A 95 -22.62 12.67 0.33
C LEU A 95 -23.13 11.47 -0.47
N ASP A 96 -23.88 11.77 -1.53
CA ASP A 96 -24.08 10.82 -2.60
C ASP A 96 -22.75 10.67 -3.36
N ALA A 97 -22.22 9.45 -3.41
CA ALA A 97 -20.89 9.18 -3.94
C ALA A 97 -20.80 9.34 -5.47
N ALA A 98 -21.91 9.21 -6.20
CA ALA A 98 -21.93 9.30 -7.66
C ALA A 98 -21.99 10.76 -8.14
N THR A 99 -22.72 11.60 -7.40
CA THR A 99 -23.00 12.99 -7.77
C THR A 99 -22.20 14.00 -6.95
N GLY A 100 -21.64 13.60 -5.80
CA GLY A 100 -20.98 14.47 -4.84
C GLY A 100 -21.94 15.38 -4.07
N ARG A 101 -23.26 15.24 -4.25
CA ARG A 101 -24.24 16.10 -3.57
C ARG A 101 -24.31 15.75 -2.09
N VAL A 102 -24.35 16.79 -1.24
CA VAL A 102 -24.54 16.64 0.20
C VAL A 102 -25.97 16.20 0.50
N VAL A 103 -26.11 15.05 1.14
CA VAL A 103 -27.37 14.47 1.62
C VAL A 103 -27.67 14.91 3.04
N PHE A 104 -26.64 15.02 3.87
CA PHE A 104 -26.73 15.51 5.25
C PHE A 104 -25.41 16.17 5.66
N SER A 105 -25.48 17.26 6.41
CA SER A 105 -24.28 17.90 6.96
C SER A 105 -24.55 18.56 8.31
N ARG A 106 -23.61 18.40 9.24
CA ARG A 106 -23.52 19.15 10.50
C ARG A 106 -22.05 19.46 10.75
N ARG A 107 -21.69 20.75 10.84
CA ARG A 107 -20.30 21.20 11.07
C ARG A 107 -19.29 20.55 10.10
N ALA A 108 -19.71 20.25 8.87
CA ALA A 108 -18.92 19.44 7.93
C ALA A 108 -17.57 20.07 7.53
N ASN A 109 -17.45 21.40 7.64
CA ASN A 109 -16.24 22.15 7.32
C ASN A 109 -15.36 22.44 8.55
N GLU A 110 -15.73 21.92 9.71
CA GLU A 110 -14.96 22.16 10.92
C GLU A 110 -13.80 21.18 11.06
N PRO A 111 -12.57 21.65 11.34
CA PRO A 111 -11.44 20.76 11.58
C PRO A 111 -11.67 19.86 12.81
N MET A 112 -11.54 18.56 12.62
CA MET A 112 -11.62 17.56 13.68
C MET A 112 -10.33 16.73 13.72
N LEU A 113 -9.98 16.19 14.88
CA LEU A 113 -8.92 15.19 14.98
C LEU A 113 -9.38 13.90 14.29
N PRO A 114 -8.77 13.50 13.16
CA PRO A 114 -9.30 12.39 12.36
C PRO A 114 -8.97 11.01 12.96
N ALA A 115 -8.06 10.96 13.95
CA ALA A 115 -7.47 9.71 14.43
C ALA A 115 -7.02 8.84 13.25
N SER A 116 -7.36 7.55 13.24
CA SER A 116 -7.01 6.64 12.14
C SER A 116 -7.68 6.97 10.80
N ASN A 117 -8.66 7.87 10.72
CA ASN A 117 -9.18 8.35 9.43
C ASN A 117 -8.11 9.10 8.62
N MET A 118 -7.03 9.57 9.28
CA MET A 118 -5.85 10.12 8.59
C MET A 118 -5.26 9.14 7.56
N LYS A 119 -5.39 7.82 7.79
CA LYS A 119 -4.92 6.78 6.87
C LYS A 119 -5.54 6.87 5.48
N ILE A 120 -6.75 7.40 5.34
CA ILE A 120 -7.40 7.58 4.04
C ILE A 120 -6.61 8.57 3.18
N ILE A 121 -6.28 9.73 3.75
CA ILE A 121 -5.50 10.76 3.05
C ILE A 121 -4.07 10.28 2.80
N THR A 122 -3.45 9.57 3.74
CA THR A 122 -2.14 8.94 3.52
C THR A 122 -2.20 7.96 2.34
N ALA A 123 -3.15 7.04 2.33
CA ALA A 123 -3.27 6.02 1.28
C ALA A 123 -3.51 6.64 -0.10
N VAL A 124 -4.41 7.61 -0.22
CA VAL A 124 -4.67 8.30 -1.49
C VAL A 124 -3.41 9.00 -2.00
N ASN A 125 -2.70 9.72 -1.14
CA ASN A 125 -1.47 10.40 -1.54
C ASN A 125 -0.33 9.42 -1.88
N THR A 126 -0.20 8.31 -1.15
CA THR A 126 0.79 7.28 -1.46
C THR A 126 0.53 6.70 -2.85
N VAL A 127 -0.69 6.23 -3.13
CA VAL A 127 -1.03 5.66 -4.44
C VAL A 127 -0.88 6.70 -5.56
N ALA A 128 -1.27 7.95 -5.32
CA ALA A 128 -1.08 9.03 -6.29
C ALA A 128 0.41 9.33 -6.58
N ALA A 129 1.29 9.20 -5.57
CA ALA A 129 2.70 9.50 -5.69
C ALA A 129 3.51 8.37 -6.36
N VAL A 130 3.27 7.11 -5.99
CA VAL A 130 4.09 5.97 -6.46
C VAL A 130 3.37 5.02 -7.41
N GLY A 131 2.05 5.16 -7.55
CA GLY A 131 1.21 4.25 -8.33
C GLY A 131 0.74 3.02 -7.55
N PRO A 132 -0.33 2.35 -8.01
CA PRO A 132 -0.90 1.18 -7.33
C PRO A 132 -0.01 -0.07 -7.44
N ASP A 133 0.88 -0.12 -8.42
CA ASP A 133 1.77 -1.26 -8.70
C ASP A 133 3.17 -1.10 -8.09
N HIS A 134 3.37 -0.08 -7.24
CA HIS A 134 4.67 0.17 -6.61
C HIS A 134 5.12 -1.02 -5.75
N THR A 135 6.38 -1.39 -5.88
CA THR A 135 7.05 -2.41 -5.06
C THR A 135 8.27 -1.83 -4.39
N PHE A 136 8.44 -2.12 -3.10
CA PHE A 136 9.66 -1.82 -2.36
C PHE A 136 10.78 -2.79 -2.76
N ARG A 137 12.03 -2.33 -2.77
CA ARG A 137 13.19 -3.13 -3.17
C ARG A 137 14.27 -3.10 -2.10
N THR A 138 14.43 -4.21 -1.40
CA THR A 138 15.57 -4.46 -0.51
C THR A 138 16.64 -5.23 -1.29
N ALA A 139 17.90 -4.81 -1.21
CA ALA A 139 18.97 -5.37 -2.03
C ALA A 139 20.28 -5.54 -1.27
N VAL A 140 21.13 -6.45 -1.75
CA VAL A 140 22.49 -6.63 -1.25
C VAL A 140 23.49 -6.25 -2.35
N PHE A 141 24.47 -5.42 -2.01
CA PHE A 141 25.54 -4.98 -2.90
C PHE A 141 26.90 -5.45 -2.38
N ALA A 142 27.88 -5.59 -3.28
CA ALA A 142 29.27 -5.74 -2.86
C ALA A 142 29.78 -4.41 -2.28
N GLY A 143 30.50 -4.50 -1.17
CA GLY A 143 31.20 -3.38 -0.55
C GLY A 143 32.52 -3.04 -1.26
N PRO A 144 33.20 -1.97 -0.81
CA PRO A 144 34.45 -1.53 -1.40
C PRO A 144 35.61 -2.52 -1.22
N ALA A 145 35.61 -3.35 -0.17
CA ALA A 145 36.61 -4.41 0.00
C ALA A 145 36.08 -5.80 -0.36
N THR A 146 36.98 -6.69 -0.76
CA THR A 146 36.66 -8.10 -1.01
C THR A 146 36.06 -8.73 0.24
N GLY A 147 34.90 -9.38 0.10
CA GLY A 147 34.19 -10.00 1.22
C GLY A 147 33.27 -9.04 1.98
N GLU A 148 33.17 -7.77 1.58
CA GLU A 148 32.18 -6.85 2.15
C GLU A 148 30.85 -6.92 1.38
N LEU A 149 29.75 -6.91 2.12
CA LEU A 149 28.39 -6.83 1.60
C LEU A 149 27.63 -5.70 2.30
N VAL A 150 26.80 -4.98 1.55
CA VAL A 150 25.93 -3.92 2.05
C VAL A 150 24.47 -4.30 1.80
N LEU A 151 23.68 -4.50 2.86
CA LEU A 151 22.24 -4.65 2.80
C LEU A 151 21.59 -3.26 2.76
N GLN A 152 21.03 -2.87 1.62
CA GLN A 152 20.30 -1.63 1.47
C GLN A 152 18.80 -1.84 1.75
N GLY A 153 18.28 -1.12 2.74
CA GLY A 153 16.85 -1.11 3.09
C GLY A 153 16.01 -0.41 2.02
N GLY A 154 14.93 -1.05 1.59
CA GLY A 154 14.06 -0.57 0.52
C GLY A 154 12.76 0.09 0.98
N GLY A 155 12.49 0.12 2.28
CA GLY A 155 11.23 0.59 2.85
C GLY A 155 10.10 -0.45 2.86
N ASP A 156 10.39 -1.73 2.63
CA ASP A 156 9.37 -2.78 2.58
C ASP A 156 8.80 -3.07 3.98
N PRO A 157 7.54 -2.67 4.30
CA PRO A 157 6.96 -2.91 5.61
C PRO A 157 6.59 -4.38 5.84
N LEU A 158 6.72 -5.23 4.83
CA LEU A 158 6.41 -6.67 4.88
C LEU A 158 7.65 -7.56 4.81
N LEU A 159 8.86 -6.98 4.79
CA LEU A 159 10.12 -7.72 4.74
C LEU A 159 10.21 -8.72 5.91
N SER A 160 10.33 -10.00 5.58
CA SER A 160 10.35 -11.08 6.58
C SER A 160 11.75 -11.66 6.77
N ALA A 161 11.93 -12.41 7.87
CA ALA A 161 13.15 -13.20 8.10
C ALA A 161 13.39 -14.26 7.01
N THR A 162 12.32 -14.73 6.35
CA THR A 162 12.43 -15.67 5.23
C THR A 162 13.02 -14.98 4.00
N ASP A 163 12.57 -13.76 3.70
CA ASP A 163 13.09 -12.97 2.57
C ASP A 163 14.56 -12.59 2.79
N LEU A 164 14.91 -12.19 4.03
CA LEU A 164 16.31 -11.93 4.40
C LEU A 164 17.19 -13.18 4.26
N ARG A 165 16.69 -14.36 4.61
CA ARG A 165 17.43 -15.61 4.42
C ARG A 165 17.63 -15.93 2.95
N ALA A 166 16.64 -15.65 2.10
CA ALA A 166 16.78 -15.82 0.65
C ALA A 166 17.85 -14.88 0.09
N LEU A 167 17.81 -13.58 0.44
CA LEU A 167 18.83 -12.60 0.06
C LEU A 167 20.24 -13.02 0.51
N ALA A 168 20.38 -13.50 1.75
CA ALA A 168 21.66 -13.97 2.28
C ALA A 168 22.19 -15.19 1.50
N ASN A 169 21.32 -16.16 1.17
CA ASN A 169 21.70 -17.33 0.38
C ASN A 169 22.12 -16.95 -1.04
N ASP A 170 21.45 -15.97 -1.65
CA ASP A 170 21.81 -15.49 -2.98
C ASP A 170 23.13 -14.72 -2.97
N ALA A 171 23.35 -13.85 -1.97
CA ALA A 171 24.61 -13.14 -1.79
C ALA A 171 25.78 -14.08 -1.51
N ALA A 172 25.58 -15.14 -0.71
CA ALA A 172 26.64 -16.09 -0.39
C ALA A 172 27.22 -16.81 -1.62
N LYS A 173 26.43 -16.95 -2.70
CA LYS A 173 26.91 -17.56 -3.97
C LYS A 173 27.99 -16.74 -4.67
N THR A 174 28.11 -15.46 -4.34
CA THR A 174 29.09 -14.55 -4.95
C THR A 174 30.37 -14.42 -4.12
N LEU A 175 30.45 -15.08 -2.97
CA LEU A 175 31.56 -14.96 -2.02
C LEU A 175 32.53 -16.13 -2.15
N ASP A 176 33.80 -15.87 -1.83
CA ASP A 176 34.77 -16.93 -1.58
C ASP A 176 34.57 -17.48 -0.16
N PRO A 177 34.25 -18.77 0.02
CA PRO A 177 34.03 -19.36 1.35
C PRO A 177 35.30 -19.37 2.22
N ALA A 178 36.49 -19.16 1.65
CA ALA A 178 37.75 -19.09 2.39
C ALA A 178 38.05 -17.69 2.94
N LEU A 179 37.31 -16.66 2.53
CA LEU A 179 37.55 -15.28 2.95
C LEU A 179 36.57 -14.86 4.06
N PRO A 180 37.02 -14.02 5.01
CA PRO A 180 36.11 -13.42 5.98
C PRO A 180 35.08 -12.53 5.28
N VAL A 181 33.85 -12.54 5.79
CA VAL A 181 32.73 -11.75 5.25
C VAL A 181 32.33 -10.71 6.27
N THR A 182 32.21 -9.46 5.83
CA THR A 182 31.65 -8.36 6.63
C THR A 182 30.34 -7.90 6.01
N VAL A 183 29.31 -7.73 6.83
CA VAL A 183 28.00 -7.24 6.38
C VAL A 183 27.69 -5.93 7.09
N SER A 184 27.35 -4.91 6.32
CA SER A 184 26.85 -3.63 6.81
C SER A 184 25.47 -3.33 6.23
N THR A 185 24.79 -2.32 6.79
CA THR A 185 23.46 -1.88 6.35
C THR A 185 23.53 -0.46 5.81
N ASP A 186 22.85 -0.20 4.70
CA ASP A 186 22.55 1.15 4.21
C ASP A 186 21.06 1.44 4.44
N LEU A 187 20.79 2.28 5.45
CA LEU A 187 19.43 2.69 5.85
C LEU A 187 19.17 4.18 5.57
N ASN A 188 19.96 4.81 4.70
CA ASN A 188 19.89 6.26 4.46
C ASN A 188 18.72 6.68 3.57
N LEU A 189 17.90 5.74 3.08
CA LEU A 189 16.73 6.05 2.27
C LEU A 189 15.72 6.91 3.04
N PHE A 190 15.59 6.69 4.35
CA PHE A 190 14.79 7.55 5.24
C PHE A 190 15.72 8.37 6.15
N PRO A 191 15.25 9.52 6.66
CA PRO A 191 15.95 10.19 7.76
C PRO A 191 16.02 9.28 8.99
N GLU A 192 16.97 9.59 9.88
CA GLU A 192 17.10 8.92 11.17
C GLU A 192 15.73 8.82 11.89
N PRO A 193 15.38 7.64 12.43
CA PRO A 193 14.08 7.43 13.05
C PRO A 193 13.82 8.47 14.14
N SER A 194 12.71 9.20 14.00
CA SER A 194 12.29 10.22 14.94
C SER A 194 10.83 10.05 15.32
N ARG A 195 10.49 10.49 16.53
CA ARG A 195 9.10 10.55 16.98
C ARG A 195 8.38 11.64 16.18
N ALA A 196 7.19 11.34 15.67
CA ALA A 196 6.37 12.32 14.97
C ALA A 196 6.04 13.52 15.88
N PRO A 197 6.03 14.76 15.34
CA PRO A 197 5.65 15.95 16.10
C PRO A 197 4.29 15.78 16.80
N GLY A 198 4.22 16.18 18.07
CA GLY A 198 2.99 16.10 18.88
C GLY A 198 2.72 14.74 19.52
N TRP A 199 3.50 13.69 19.23
CA TRP A 199 3.32 12.39 19.90
C TRP A 199 3.82 12.41 21.35
N PRO A 200 3.10 11.77 22.28
CA PRO A 200 3.60 11.48 23.63
C PRO A 200 4.91 10.70 23.61
N ARG A 201 5.75 10.88 24.64
CA ARG A 201 7.08 10.25 24.67
C ARG A 201 7.04 8.73 24.78
N ASP A 202 6.00 8.20 25.40
CA ASP A 202 5.78 6.78 25.69
C ASP A 202 5.14 6.01 24.54
N TYR A 203 4.72 6.69 23.46
CA TYR A 203 4.10 6.04 22.29
C TYR A 203 5.04 5.08 21.57
N ILE A 204 6.34 5.35 21.58
CA ILE A 204 7.37 4.45 21.06
C ILE A 204 8.12 3.84 22.26
N PRO A 205 8.22 2.51 22.40
CA PRO A 205 7.79 1.48 21.45
C PRO A 205 6.38 0.90 21.71
N SER A 206 5.58 1.48 22.61
CA SER A 206 4.39 0.80 23.16
C SER A 206 3.18 0.74 22.24
N VAL A 207 2.88 1.84 21.52
CA VAL A 207 1.73 1.98 20.62
C VAL A 207 2.18 1.95 19.15
N ALA A 208 3.41 2.39 18.90
CA ALA A 208 4.00 2.45 17.57
C ALA A 208 5.47 2.02 17.60
N ALA A 209 5.94 1.50 16.46
CA ALA A 209 7.35 1.18 16.24
C ALA A 209 8.08 2.37 15.59
N SER A 210 9.41 2.36 15.67
CA SER A 210 10.26 3.24 14.85
C SER A 210 10.07 2.92 13.36
N VAL A 211 10.15 3.95 12.52
CA VAL A 211 10.10 3.81 11.05
C VAL A 211 11.53 3.84 10.51
N SER A 212 11.89 2.83 9.73
CA SER A 212 13.19 2.63 9.08
C SER A 212 12.94 2.09 7.67
N PRO A 213 13.83 2.32 6.69
CA PRO A 213 13.74 1.66 5.40
C PRO A 213 14.17 0.19 5.49
#